data_AF-A0A0B7C3I0-F1
#
_entry.id   AF-A0A0B7C3I0-F1
#
_cell.length_a   1.000
_cell.length_b   1.000
_cell.length_c   1.000
_cell.angle_alpha   90.00
_cell.angle_beta   90.00
_cell.angle_gamma   90.00
#
_symmetry.space_group_name_H-M   'P 1'
#
loop_
_entity.id
_entity.type
_entity.pdbx_description
1 polymer ?
#
loop_
_entity_poly.entity_id
_entity_poly.type
_entity_poly.pdbx_seq_one_letter_code
_entity_poly.pdbx_strand_id
1 'polypeptide(L)'
;KSNAISMLLRGSSKLVLDEAERSIHDAICVIRCLVKKKALLPGGGAPEMEVAVQLRKLAQTRTGAEHYCWKAFADALELIPYTLAENAGLSPIVTVTELRTQHAN
;
A
#
# COMPACT_ATOMS: atom_id res chain seq x y z
N LYS A 1 -27.69 -24.30 -9.93
CA LYS A 1 -26.33 -23.75 -10.15
C LYS A 1 -25.42 -24.35 -9.09
N SER A 2 -24.25 -24.89 -9.47
CA SER A 2 -23.30 -25.40 -8.48
C SER A 2 -22.75 -24.21 -7.68
N ASN A 3 -22.82 -24.28 -6.35
CA ASN A 3 -22.28 -23.27 -5.42
C ASN A 3 -20.87 -23.62 -4.93
N ALA A 4 -20.21 -24.60 -5.55
CA ALA A 4 -18.86 -25.04 -5.17
C ALA A 4 -17.95 -25.14 -6.41
N ILE A 5 -16.71 -24.68 -6.25
CA ILE A 5 -15.63 -24.74 -7.23
C ILE A 5 -14.42 -25.37 -6.53
N SER A 6 -13.76 -26.32 -7.17
CA SER A 6 -12.53 -26.94 -6.69
C SER A 6 -11.35 -26.47 -7.54
N MET A 7 -10.27 -26.02 -6.90
CA MET A 7 -9.03 -25.62 -7.58
C MET A 7 -7.94 -26.63 -7.24
N LEU A 8 -7.29 -27.20 -8.26
CA LEU A 8 -6.21 -28.16 -8.10
C LEU A 8 -4.86 -27.46 -8.30
N LEU A 9 -4.01 -27.48 -7.28
CA LEU A 9 -2.65 -26.96 -7.33
C LEU A 9 -1.66 -28.10 -7.60
N ARG A 10 -0.68 -27.86 -8.46
CA ARG A 10 0.43 -28.78 -8.75
C ARG A 10 1.73 -28.00 -8.60
N GLY A 11 2.68 -28.55 -7.85
CA GLY A 11 3.96 -27.91 -7.55
C GLY A 11 5.06 -28.94 -7.43
N SER A 12 6.31 -28.50 -7.59
CA SER A 12 7.50 -29.36 -7.57
C SER A 12 7.91 -29.79 -6.15
N SER A 13 7.48 -29.05 -5.12
CA SER A 13 7.76 -29.36 -3.72
C SER A 13 6.57 -28.99 -2.83
N LYS A 14 6.50 -29.61 -1.64
CA LYS A 14 5.46 -29.30 -0.65
C LYS A 14 5.48 -27.82 -0.22
N LEU A 15 6.68 -27.25 -0.03
CA LEU A 15 6.84 -25.84 0.36
C LEU A 15 6.22 -24.89 -0.69
N VAL A 16 6.41 -25.17 -1.98
CA VAL A 16 5.82 -24.36 -3.06
C VAL A 16 4.30 -24.51 -3.09
N LEU A 17 3.79 -25.72 -2.85
CA LEU A 17 2.35 -25.96 -2.77
C LEU A 17 1.70 -25.23 -1.60
N ASP A 18 2.31 -25.30 -0.41
CA ASP A 18 1.80 -24.64 0.80
C ASP A 18 1.77 -23.11 0.62
N GLU A 19 2.79 -22.52 -0.01
CA GLU A 19 2.82 -21.08 -0.30
C GLU A 19 1.82 -20.68 -1.40
N ALA A 20 1.67 -21.50 -2.44
CA ALA A 20 0.67 -21.27 -3.48
C ALA A 20 -0.77 -21.31 -2.92
N GLU A 21 -1.05 -22.25 -2.02
CA GLU A 21 -2.34 -22.33 -1.32
C GLU A 21 -2.61 -21.05 -0.52
N ARG A 22 -1.64 -20.59 0.28
CA ARG A 22 -1.75 -19.34 1.04
C ARG A 22 -2.00 -18.14 0.12
N SER A 23 -1.19 -17.97 -0.92
CA SER A 23 -1.28 -16.83 -1.85
C SER A 23 -2.66 -16.75 -2.52
N ILE A 24 -3.21 -17.90 -2.91
CA ILE A 24 -4.54 -17.99 -3.50
C ILE A 24 -5.64 -17.67 -2.48
N HIS A 25 -5.49 -18.16 -1.24
CA HIS A 25 -6.43 -17.86 -0.16
C HIS A 25 -6.51 -16.35 0.09
N ASP A 26 -5.37 -15.67 0.13
CA ASP A 26 -5.29 -14.22 0.32
C ASP A 26 -5.96 -13.47 -0.85
N ALA A 27 -5.69 -13.89 -2.09
CA ALA A 27 -6.32 -13.30 -3.28
C ALA A 27 -7.86 -13.41 -3.25
N ILE A 28 -8.40 -14.58 -2.89
CA ILE A 28 -9.85 -14.78 -2.75
C ILE A 28 -10.42 -13.91 -1.62
N CYS A 29 -9.69 -13.78 -0.51
CA CYS A 29 -10.10 -12.91 0.59
C CYS A 29 -10.22 -11.43 0.16
N VAL A 30 -9.28 -10.93 -0.65
CA VAL A 30 -9.31 -9.56 -1.20
C VAL A 30 -10.49 -9.38 -2.17
N ILE A 31 -10.70 -10.33 -3.09
CA ILE A 31 -11.83 -10.28 -4.03
C ILE A 31 -13.16 -10.27 -3.29
N ARG A 32 -13.29 -11.08 -2.23
CA ARG A 32 -14.48 -11.08 -1.36
C ARG A 32 -14.73 -9.69 -0.74
N CYS A 33 -13.69 -8.96 -0.35
CA CYS A 33 -13.83 -7.59 0.15
C CYS A 33 -14.38 -6.64 -0.93
N LEU A 34 -13.90 -6.77 -2.17
CA LEU A 34 -14.39 -5.97 -3.31
C LEU A 34 -15.84 -6.27 -3.70
N VAL A 35 -16.27 -7.52 -3.58
CA VAL A 35 -17.67 -7.91 -3.80
C VAL A 35 -18.59 -7.26 -2.75
N LYS A 36 -18.14 -7.16 -1.49
CA LYS A 36 -18.90 -6.51 -0.42
C LYS A 36 -18.89 -4.98 -0.52
N LYS A 37 -17.73 -4.38 -0.79
CA LYS A 37 -17.54 -2.93 -0.93
C LYS A 37 -16.79 -2.62 -2.22
N LYS A 38 -17.49 -1.99 -3.17
CA LYS A 38 -16.95 -1.63 -4.49
C LYS A 38 -16.10 -0.36 -4.46
N ALA A 39 -15.01 -0.40 -3.71
CA ALA A 39 -14.03 0.69 -3.64
C ALA A 39 -12.62 0.10 -3.73
N LEU A 40 -11.76 0.72 -4.55
CA LEU A 40 -10.39 0.30 -4.78
C LEU A 40 -9.49 1.55 -4.77
N LEU A 41 -8.31 1.43 -4.18
CA LEU A 41 -7.26 2.44 -4.22
C LEU A 41 -6.04 1.88 -4.97
N PRO A 42 -5.23 2.73 -5.61
CA PRO A 42 -3.95 2.30 -6.15
C PRO A 42 -3.03 1.82 -5.01
N GLY A 43 -2.11 0.91 -5.33
CA GLY A 43 -1.07 0.45 -4.40
C GLY A 43 0.23 1.23 -4.56
N GLY A 44 1.36 0.59 -4.23
CA GLY A 44 2.69 1.13 -4.52
C GLY A 44 3.08 2.39 -3.75
N GLY A 45 2.46 2.63 -2.58
CA GLY A 45 2.75 3.81 -1.77
C GLY A 45 2.00 5.09 -2.19
N ALA A 46 1.15 5.03 -3.21
CA ALA A 46 0.33 6.17 -3.65
C ALA A 46 -0.63 6.68 -2.55
N PRO A 47 -1.42 5.83 -1.86
CA PRO A 47 -2.34 6.33 -0.84
C PRO A 47 -1.59 6.89 0.38
N GLU A 48 -0.46 6.30 0.76
CA GLU A 48 0.40 6.81 1.82
C GLU A 48 0.96 8.19 1.46
N MET A 49 1.41 8.37 0.21
CA MET A 49 1.91 9.66 -0.27
C MET A 49 0.82 10.73 -0.30
N GLU A 50 -0.38 10.41 -0.81
CA GLU A 50 -1.51 11.34 -0.82
C GLU A 50 -1.84 11.82 0.60
N VAL A 51 -1.97 10.88 1.55
CA VAL A 51 -2.25 11.23 2.95
C VAL A 51 -1.11 12.06 3.55
N ALA A 52 0.16 11.73 3.26
CA ALA A 52 1.29 12.51 3.73
C ALA A 52 1.27 13.96 3.22
N VAL A 53 0.97 14.17 1.94
CA VAL A 53 0.86 15.52 1.35
C VAL A 53 -0.27 16.32 2.01
N GLN A 54 -1.45 15.72 2.15
CA GLN A 54 -2.60 16.38 2.78
C GLN A 54 -2.35 16.70 4.25
N LEU A 55 -1.74 15.78 5.00
CA LEU A 55 -1.38 16.01 6.40
C LEU A 55 -0.35 17.13 6.56
N ARG A 56 0.62 17.27 5.64
CA ARG A 56 1.55 18.40 5.66
C ARG A 56 0.84 19.73 5.39
N LYS A 57 -0.10 19.76 4.44
CA LYS A 57 -0.93 20.95 4.16
C LYS A 57 -1.73 21.33 5.41
N LEU A 58 -2.37 20.35 6.06
CA LEU A 58 -3.13 20.58 7.29
C LEU A 58 -2.25 20.96 8.48
N ALA A 59 -1.04 20.41 8.59
CA ALA A 59 -0.11 20.76 9.65
C ALA A 59 0.23 22.26 9.64
N GLN A 60 0.32 22.90 8.47
CA GLN A 60 0.58 24.34 8.35
C GLN A 60 -0.54 25.21 8.94
N THR A 61 -1.77 24.69 9.03
CA THR A 61 -2.91 25.40 9.66
C THR A 61 -2.91 25.30 11.18
N ARG A 62 -2.09 24.41 11.76
CA ARG A 62 -2.01 24.17 13.21
C ARG A 62 -0.84 24.94 13.81
N THR A 63 -0.97 25.29 15.09
CA THR A 63 0.05 26.03 15.83
C THR A 63 0.57 25.21 17.01
N GLY A 64 1.79 25.52 17.46
CA GLY A 64 2.41 24.85 18.61
C GLY A 64 2.76 23.38 18.35
N ALA A 65 2.58 22.53 19.37
CA ALA A 65 2.99 21.13 19.33
C ALA A 65 2.27 20.29 18.26
N GLU A 66 1.02 20.60 17.96
CA GLU A 66 0.22 19.86 16.97
C GLU A 66 0.83 19.91 15.58
N HIS A 67 1.38 21.06 15.17
CA HIS A 67 2.08 21.21 13.89
C HIS A 67 3.18 20.16 13.72
N TYR A 68 4.02 20.00 14.75
CA TYR A 68 5.14 19.06 14.73
C TYR A 68 4.67 17.61 14.73
N CYS A 69 3.64 17.27 15.51
CA CYS A 69 3.09 15.92 15.53
C CYS A 69 2.52 15.51 14.16
N TRP A 70 1.75 16.39 13.51
CA TRP A 70 1.16 16.12 12.21
C TRP A 70 2.22 15.99 11.12
N LYS A 71 3.24 16.86 11.15
CA LYS A 71 4.37 16.77 10.23
C LYS A 71 5.13 15.46 10.41
N ALA A 72 5.43 15.07 11.64
CA ALA A 72 6.13 13.81 11.93
C ALA A 72 5.32 12.59 11.46
N PHE A 73 4.00 12.61 11.60
CA PHE A 73 3.14 11.53 11.10
C PHE A 73 3.13 11.47 9.57
N ALA A 74 3.08 12.62 8.89
CA ALA A 74 3.20 12.67 7.43
C ALA A 74 4.55 12.12 6.94
N ASP A 75 5.65 12.45 7.62
CA ASP A 75 6.98 11.93 7.30
C ASP A 75 7.05 10.40 7.53
N ALA A 76 6.38 9.89 8.56
CA ALA A 76 6.30 8.45 8.82
C ALA A 76 5.55 7.67 7.73
N LEU A 77 4.51 8.26 7.12
CA LEU A 77 3.77 7.61 6.02
C LEU A 77 4.62 7.46 4.75
N GLU A 78 5.53 8.40 4.50
CA GLU A 78 6.44 8.31 3.35
C GLU A 78 7.52 7.24 3.49
N LEU A 79 7.73 6.70 4.70
CA LEU A 79 8.65 5.58 4.89
C LEU A 79 8.23 4.37 4.05
N ILE A 80 6.93 4.15 3.85
CA ILE A 80 6.40 3.01 3.10
C ILE A 80 6.85 3.07 1.62
N PRO A 81 6.56 4.12 0.83
CA PRO A 81 7.06 4.23 -0.53
C PRO A 81 8.60 4.29 -0.60
N TYR A 82 9.26 4.86 0.42
CA TYR A 82 10.73 4.89 0.49
C TYR A 82 11.31 3.48 0.56
N THR A 83 10.84 2.66 1.50
CA THR A 83 11.31 1.28 1.68
C THR A 83 10.92 0.40 0.49
N LEU A 84 9.77 0.63 -0.15
CA LEU A 84 9.41 -0.06 -1.39
C LEU A 84 10.39 0.26 -2.53
N ALA A 85 10.77 1.53 -2.69
CA ALA A 85 11.74 1.94 -3.70
C ALA A 85 13.13 1.33 -3.43
N GLU A 86 13.57 1.32 -2.17
CA GLU A 86 14.84 0.71 -1.76
C GLU A 86 14.87 -0.80 -2.04
N ASN A 87 13.83 -1.52 -1.64
CA ASN A 87 13.71 -2.97 -1.89
C ASN A 87 13.62 -3.30 -3.39
N ALA A 88 13.11 -2.38 -4.21
CA ALA A 88 13.07 -2.51 -5.66
C ALA A 88 14.41 -2.15 -6.35
N GLY A 89 15.41 -1.68 -5.60
CA GLY A 89 16.70 -1.24 -6.15
C GLY A 89 16.66 0.12 -6.86
N LEU A 90 15.61 0.91 -6.64
CA LEU A 90 15.48 2.27 -7.17
C LEU A 90 16.17 3.27 -6.25
N SER A 91 16.42 4.50 -6.73
CA SER A 91 16.87 5.60 -5.87
C SER A 91 15.69 6.11 -5.04
N PRO A 92 15.62 5.84 -3.73
CA PRO A 92 14.42 6.13 -2.94
C PRO A 92 14.13 7.63 -2.87
N ILE A 93 15.18 8.44 -2.79
CA ILE A 93 15.08 9.91 -2.75
C ILE A 93 14.43 10.44 -4.02
N VAL A 94 14.88 9.98 -5.20
CA VAL A 94 14.34 10.44 -6.49
C VAL A 94 12.89 9.96 -6.64
N THR A 95 12.63 8.67 -6.43
CA THR A 95 11.30 8.09 -6.58
C THR A 95 10.27 8.71 -5.64
N VAL A 96 10.59 8.89 -4.35
CA VAL A 96 9.67 9.50 -3.38
C VAL A 96 9.45 10.98 -3.69
N THR A 97 10.47 11.70 -4.16
CA THR A 97 10.34 13.11 -4.54
C THR A 97 9.45 13.28 -5.77
N GLU A 98 9.64 12.45 -6.80
CA GLU A 98 8.78 12.40 -7.98
C GLU A 98 7.34 12.07 -7.60
N LEU A 99 7.14 11.02 -6.79
CA LEU A 99 5.82 10.61 -6.31
C LEU A 99 5.14 11.73 -5.53
N ARG A 100 5.88 12.42 -4.64
CA ARG A 100 5.36 13.58 -3.90
C ARG A 100 4.97 14.72 -4.82
N THR A 101 5.78 15.00 -5.85
CA THR A 101 5.50 16.07 -6.82
C THR A 101 4.21 15.79 -7.61
N GLN A 102 3.98 14.52 -7.98
CA GLN A 102 2.76 14.10 -8.67
C GLN A 102 1.50 14.27 -7.80
N HIS A 103 1.59 14.04 -6.48
CA HIS A 103 0.48 14.17 -5.53
C HIS A 103 0.36 15.57 -4.89
N ALA A 104 1.32 16.46 -5.13
CA ALA A 104 1.28 17.82 -4.60
C ALA A 104 0.30 18.74 -5.35
N ASN A 105 0.03 18.42 -6.62
CA ASN A 105 -0.83 19.15 -7.56
C ASN A 105 -2.32 19.02 -7.24
#